data_AF-A0A7G3UZA8-F1
#
_entry.id   AF-A0A7G3UZA8-F1
#
_cell.length_a   1.000
_cell.length_b   1.000
_cell.length_c   1.000
_cell.angle_alpha   90.00
_cell.angle_beta   90.00
_cell.angle_gamma   90.00
#
_symmetry.space_group_name_H-M   'P 1'
#
loop_
_entity.id
_entity.type
_entity.pdbx_description
1 polymer ?
#
loop_
_entity_poly.entity_id
_entity_poly.type
_entity_poly.pdbx_seq_one_letter_code
_entity_poly.pdbx_strand_id
1 'polypeptide(L)' 'MPRRSIWKGSFVDVFLLKMKNKKDLHKNKKIWSRRSSISPEFIDCSVLIYNGKTPVRLLITEGKVGHKFGEFAFTR' A
#
# COMPACT_ATOMS: atom_id res chain seq x y z
N MET A 1 -15.80 -4.25 0.22
CA MET A 1 -16.63 -3.52 -0.78
C MET A 1 -15.81 -2.41 -1.42
N PRO A 2 -15.66 -2.37 -2.76
CA PRO A 2 -14.94 -1.30 -3.43
C PRO A 2 -15.70 0.03 -3.27
N ARG A 3 -15.12 0.96 -2.50
CA ARG A 3 -15.71 2.29 -2.25
C ARG A 3 -15.63 3.26 -3.45
N ARG A 4 -14.99 2.86 -4.56
CA ARG A 4 -14.73 3.69 -5.74
C ARG A 4 -15.46 3.11 -6.95
N SER A 5 -15.97 3.99 -7.81
CA SER A 5 -16.61 3.61 -9.06
C SER A 5 -15.66 2.79 -9.94
N ILE A 6 -16.14 1.65 -10.44
CA ILE A 6 -15.36 0.65 -11.18
C ILE A 6 -14.63 1.26 -12.40
N TRP A 7 -15.31 2.13 -13.15
CA TRP A 7 -14.74 2.75 -14.36
C TRP A 7 -13.49 3.61 -14.11
N LYS A 8 -13.27 4.10 -12.87
CA LYS A 8 -12.09 4.91 -12.52
C LYS A 8 -10.87 4.07 -12.16
N GLY A 9 -11.03 2.75 -12.06
CA GLY A 9 -9.99 1.83 -11.63
C GLY A 9 -9.50 2.04 -10.19
N SER A 10 -8.51 1.25 -9.83
CA SER A 10 -7.82 1.25 -8.55
C SER A 10 -7.03 2.54 -8.35
N PHE A 11 -7.17 3.16 -7.17
CA PHE A 11 -6.44 4.39 -6.84
C PHE A 11 -5.04 4.07 -6.32
N VAL A 12 -4.02 4.66 -6.95
CA VAL A 12 -2.62 4.61 -6.52
C VAL A 12 -2.08 6.03 -6.44
N ASP A 13 -1.41 6.36 -5.34
CA ASP A 13 -0.83 7.69 -5.15
C ASP A 13 0.46 7.84 -5.98
N VAL A 14 0.77 9.07 -6.39
CA VAL A 14 1.97 9.38 -7.21
C VAL A 14 3.25 8.97 -6.49
N PHE A 15 3.27 9.08 -5.16
CA PHE A 15 4.37 8.60 -4.32
C PHE A 15 4.63 7.09 -4.51
N LEU A 16 3.57 6.27 -4.52
CA LEU A 16 3.66 4.82 -4.72
C LEU A 16 4.04 4.46 -6.16
N LEU A 17 3.54 5.20 -7.15
CA LEU A 17 3.94 5.05 -8.55
C LEU A 17 5.45 5.30 -8.74
N LYS A 18 5.99 6.35 -8.10
CA LYS A 18 7.44 6.61 -8.11
C LYS A 18 8.22 5.51 -7.40
N MET A 19 7.66 4.91 -6.34
CA MET A 19 8.30 3.81 -5.61
C MET A 19 8.35 2.51 -6.40
N LYS A 20 7.30 2.21 -7.16
CA LYS A 20 7.21 1.06 -8.07
C LYS A 20 8.37 1.02 -9.07
N ASN A 21 8.73 2.19 -9.62
CA ASN A 21 9.82 2.28 -10.60
C ASN A 21 11.22 2.06 -10.00
N LYS A 22 11.35 2.08 -8.66
CA LYS A 22 12.62 1.95 -7.92
C LYS A 22 12.64 0.64 -7.13
N LYS A 23 12.79 -0.47 -7.88
CA LYS A 23 12.72 -1.86 -7.39
C LYS A 23 13.82 -2.24 -6.40
N ASP A 24 14.97 -1.60 -6.47
CA ASP A 24 16.16 -2.05 -5.72
C ASP A 24 16.14 -1.68 -4.23
N LEU A 25 15.15 -0.90 -3.78
CA LEU A 25 15.14 -0.28 -2.44
C LEU A 25 13.90 -0.64 -1.58
N HIS A 26 13.25 -1.78 -1.80
CA HIS A 26 11.96 -2.09 -1.16
C HIS A 26 12.02 -2.52 0.31
N LYS A 27 13.20 -2.58 0.94
CA LYS A 27 13.31 -2.92 2.37
C LYS A 27 12.88 -1.73 3.23
N ASN A 28 11.70 -1.84 3.84
CA ASN A 28 11.16 -0.92 4.86
C ASN A 28 10.83 0.49 4.36
N LYS A 29 10.28 0.62 3.15
CA LYS A 29 9.78 1.93 2.72
C LYS A 29 8.54 2.33 3.54
N LYS A 30 8.57 3.56 4.07
CA LYS A 30 7.44 4.17 4.78
C LYS A 30 6.37 4.60 3.79
N ILE A 31 5.12 4.27 4.09
CA ILE A 31 3.92 4.59 3.31
C ILE A 31 3.02 5.45 4.19
N TRP A 32 2.72 6.65 3.70
CA TRP A 32 1.77 7.56 4.32
C TRP A 32 0.39 7.48 3.66
N SER A 33 0.33 7.06 2.39
CA SER A 33 -0.93 6.90 1.67
C SER A 33 -1.63 5.60 2.09
N ARG A 34 -2.61 5.73 2.98
CA ARG A 34 -3.50 4.61 3.40
C ARG A 34 -4.66 4.34 2.43
N ARG A 35 -5.00 5.32 1.59
CA ARG A 35 -6.13 5.26 0.64
C ARG A 35 -5.83 4.47 -0.64
N SER A 36 -4.54 4.25 -0.92
CA SER A 36 -4.06 3.56 -2.10
C SER A 36 -4.24 2.06 -2.00
N SER A 37 -4.50 1.47 -3.16
CA SER A 37 -4.61 0.03 -3.36
C SER A 37 -3.24 -0.61 -3.57
N ILE A 38 -3.11 -1.86 -3.14
CA ILE A 38 -1.90 -2.66 -3.27
C ILE A 38 -1.82 -3.18 -4.71
N SER A 39 -0.80 -2.72 -5.44
CA SER A 39 -0.43 -3.22 -6.78
C SER A 39 0.25 -4.59 -6.65
N PRO A 40 0.08 -5.52 -7.61
CA PRO A 40 0.80 -6.80 -7.63
C PRO A 40 2.33 -6.64 -7.63
N GLU A 41 2.85 -5.49 -8.03
CA GLU A 41 4.29 -5.23 -8.03
C GLU A 41 4.90 -5.09 -6.63
N PHE A 42 4.07 -5.02 -5.61
CA PHE A 42 4.52 -4.98 -4.22
C PHE A 42 4.50 -6.35 -3.54
N ILE A 43 4.28 -7.45 -4.28
CA ILE A 43 4.41 -8.81 -3.74
C ILE A 43 5.84 -9.00 -3.19
N ASP A 44 5.95 -9.69 -2.05
CA ASP A 44 7.19 -9.93 -1.30
C ASP A 44 7.92 -8.67 -0.78
N CYS A 45 7.28 -7.50 -0.86
CA CYS A 45 7.83 -6.28 -0.28
C CYS A 45 7.42 -6.12 1.19
N SER A 46 8.39 -5.68 2.02
CA SER A 46 8.14 -5.23 3.40
C SER A 46 7.90 -3.72 3.43
N VAL A 47 6.68 -3.31 3.78
CA VAL A 47 6.28 -1.90 3.85
C VAL A 47 6.00 -1.46 5.28
N LEU A 48 6.19 -0.17 5.56
CA LEU A 48 5.89 0.45 6.85
C LEU A 48 4.72 1.42 6.68
N ILE A 49 3.52 1.06 7.14
CA ILE A 49 2.30 1.84 6.95
C ILE A 49 2.07 2.74 8.17
N TYR A 50 1.95 4.05 7.97
CA TYR A 50 1.74 4.99 9.08
C TYR A 50 0.28 4.98 9.58
N ASN A 51 0.07 4.69 10.86
CA ASN A 51 -1.27 4.65 11.47
C ASN A 51 -1.72 5.99 12.13
N GLY A 52 -0.88 7.03 12.09
CA GLY A 52 -1.13 8.31 12.79
C GLY A 52 -0.28 8.52 14.05
N LYS A 53 0.38 7.47 14.56
CA LYS A 53 1.35 7.55 15.66
C LYS A 53 2.64 6.81 15.29
N THR A 54 2.51 5.54 14.94
CA THR A 54 3.63 4.64 14.66
C THR A 54 3.49 3.97 13.29
N PRO A 55 4.62 3.70 12.60
CA PRO A 55 4.59 2.90 11.38
C PRO A 55 4.44 1.41 11.72
N VAL A 56 3.38 0.78 11.22
CA VAL A 56 3.12 -0.66 11.31
C VAL A 56 3.84 -1.37 10.17
N ARG A 57 4.63 -2.39 10.48
CA ARG A 57 5.33 -3.19 9.46
C ARG A 57 4.39 -4.25 8.90
N LEU A 58 4.33 -4.36 7.58
CA LEU A 58 3.54 -5.35 6.88
C LEU A 58 4.33 -5.96 5.72
N LEU A 59 4.35 -7.28 5.67
CA LEU A 59 4.81 -8.03 4.50
C LEU A 59 3.63 -8.29 3.56
N ILE A 60 3.78 -7.94 2.28
CA ILE A 60 2.71 -8.04 1.29
C ILE A 60 2.73 -9.43 0.66
N THR A 61 1.61 -10.14 0.80
CA THR A 61 1.34 -11.44 0.16
C THR A 61 0.34 -11.27 -0.98
N GLU A 62 0.23 -12.24 -1.87
CA GLU A 62 -0.68 -12.21 -3.03
C GLU A 62 -2.14 -11.94 -2.63
N GLY A 63 -2.61 -12.54 -1.53
CA GLY A 63 -3.96 -12.32 -1.00
C GLY A 63 -4.25 -10.89 -0.53
N LYS A 64 -3.23 -10.01 -0.43
CA LYS A 64 -3.39 -8.59 -0.08
C LYS A 64 -3.51 -7.70 -1.31
N VAL A 65 -3.33 -8.23 -2.52
CA VAL A 65 -3.52 -7.47 -3.76
C VAL A 65 -4.99 -7.07 -3.90
N GLY A 66 -5.24 -5.83 -4.33
CA GLY A 66 -6.60 -5.28 -4.44
C GLY A 66 -7.16 -4.69 -3.14
N HIS A 67 -6.59 -5.02 -1.98
CA HIS A 67 -6.88 -4.35 -0.72
C HIS A 67 -6.17 -3.00 -0.62
N LYS A 68 -6.61 -2.16 0.32
CA LYS A 68 -5.96 -0.88 0.61
C LYS A 68 -4.97 -0.99 1.76
N PHE A 69 -3.90 -0.20 1.73
CA PHE A 69 -2.92 -0.16 2.82
C PHE A 69 -3.55 0.21 4.17
N GLY A 70 -4.59 1.06 4.18
CA GLY A 70 -5.29 1.46 5.40
C GLY A 70 -6.04 0.34 6.10
N GLU A 71 -6.42 -0.73 5.41
CA GLU A 71 -7.13 -1.88 6.00
C GLU A 71 -6.23 -2.66 6.97
N PHE A 72 -4.91 -2.56 6.79
CA PHE A 72 -3.93 -3.27 7.61
C PHE A 72 -3.25 -2.38 8.67
N ALA A 73 -3.57 -1.09 8.69
CA ALA A 73 -3.08 -0.15 9.68
C ALA A 73 -4.25 0.31 10.54
N PHE A 74 -4.59 -0.50 11.55
CA PHE A 74 -5.66 -0.20 12.47
C PHE A 74 -5.41 1.15 13.16
N THR A 75 -6.44 1.99 13.11
CA THR A 75 -6.57 3.17 13.95
C THR A 75 -7.58 2.89 15.05
N ARG A 76 -7.42 3.56 16.18
CA ARG A 76 -8.44 3.63 17.22
C ARG A 76 -9.58 4.53 16.78
#